data_AF-A0A952AJC2-F1
#
_entry.id   AF-A0A952AJC2-F1
#
_cell.length_a   1.000
_cell.length_b   1.000
_cell.length_c   1.000
_cell.angle_alpha   90.00
_cell.angle_beta   90.00
_cell.angle_gamma   90.00
#
_symmetry.space_group_name_H-M   'P 1'
#
loop_
_entity.id
_entity.type
_entity.pdbx_description
1 polymer ?
#
loop_
_entity_poly.entity_id
_entity_poly.type
_entity_poly.pdbx_seq_one_letter_code
_entity_poly.pdbx_strand_id
1 'polypeptide(L)'
;MNKNNIFLDIEKKINSGSIFQPILFLGENIELLNKTIYDFIIDILNKEQIDKNSLHLLKVDDKNIKIEIFKEFIKKSFIKPSFKFQFFFIEDFFKATLQTFNASLKFLEEPGEQNIVFLTSSSISSIPETVLSRLKIVEIKQTLVKVKNDFYFDLIDNYIRKKDTNLINYFFTNQKLEIHEYIDFLNTLKIYLTSNYLNLELLSLVDNSINLIEKNNVLPKNIIDKILIKI
;
A
#
# COMPACT_ATOMS: atom_id res chain seq x y z
N MET A 1 11.06 -9.87 -2.74
CA MET A 1 9.82 -9.91 -3.54
C MET A 1 9.43 -8.48 -3.87
N ASN A 2 9.28 -8.12 -5.16
CA ASN A 2 8.80 -6.79 -5.54
C ASN A 2 7.36 -6.60 -5.04
N LYS A 3 7.07 -5.43 -4.45
CA LYS A 3 5.77 -5.05 -3.87
C LYS A 3 4.59 -5.31 -4.83
N ASN A 4 4.79 -5.17 -6.13
CA ASN A 4 3.74 -5.41 -7.14
C ASN A 4 3.34 -6.90 -7.27
N ASN A 5 4.25 -7.84 -7.02
CA ASN A 5 3.94 -9.26 -7.16
C ASN A 5 3.03 -9.75 -6.02
N ILE A 6 3.20 -9.23 -4.80
CA ILE A 6 2.46 -9.72 -3.64
C ILE A 6 0.98 -9.32 -3.68
N PHE A 7 0.69 -8.10 -4.14
CA PHE A 7 -0.68 -7.61 -4.26
C PHE A 7 -1.43 -8.33 -5.38
N LEU A 8 -0.77 -8.60 -6.50
CA LEU A 8 -1.33 -9.41 -7.59
C LEU A 8 -1.65 -10.84 -7.13
N ASP A 9 -0.78 -11.45 -6.32
CA ASP A 9 -1.01 -12.79 -5.77
C ASP A 9 -2.18 -12.80 -4.77
N ILE A 10 -2.31 -11.75 -3.96
CA ILE A 10 -3.44 -11.57 -3.03
C ILE A 10 -4.75 -11.42 -3.82
N GLU A 11 -4.77 -10.54 -4.83
CA GLU A 11 -5.93 -10.30 -5.69
C GLU A 11 -6.40 -11.60 -6.38
N LYS A 12 -5.46 -12.37 -6.94
CA LYS A 12 -5.79 -13.69 -7.53
C LYS A 12 -6.43 -14.65 -6.54
N LYS A 13 -5.95 -14.71 -5.30
CA LYS A 13 -6.51 -15.58 -4.25
C LYS A 13 -7.89 -15.14 -3.78
N ILE A 14 -8.13 -13.84 -3.72
CA ILE A 14 -9.46 -13.30 -3.41
C ILE A 14 -10.44 -13.72 -4.51
N ASN A 15 -10.03 -13.57 -5.77
CA ASN A 15 -10.88 -13.86 -6.92
C ASN A 15 -11.15 -15.35 -7.14
N SER A 16 -10.28 -16.25 -6.65
CA SER A 16 -10.51 -17.69 -6.69
C SER A 16 -11.53 -18.19 -5.65
N GLY A 17 -12.04 -17.32 -4.77
CA GLY A 17 -13.00 -17.69 -3.72
C GLY A 17 -12.46 -18.68 -2.70
N SER A 18 -11.13 -18.85 -2.65
CA SER A 18 -10.47 -19.79 -1.73
C SER A 18 -10.48 -19.24 -0.31
N ILE A 19 -10.45 -20.12 0.69
CA ILE A 19 -10.33 -19.73 2.09
C ILE A 19 -9.11 -18.82 2.24
N PHE A 20 -9.35 -17.60 2.72
CA PHE A 20 -8.37 -16.55 2.76
C PHE A 20 -7.90 -16.35 4.20
N GLN A 21 -6.69 -16.80 4.50
CA GLN A 21 -6.07 -16.58 5.81
C GLN A 21 -5.88 -15.08 6.06
N PRO A 22 -6.20 -14.55 7.27
CA PRO A 22 -5.94 -13.17 7.61
C PRO A 22 -4.47 -12.76 7.40
N ILE A 23 -4.24 -11.55 6.90
CA ILE A 23 -2.91 -11.03 6.59
C ILE A 23 -2.55 -9.89 7.54
N LEU A 24 -1.39 -10.00 8.18
CA LEU A 24 -0.73 -8.91 8.89
C LEU A 24 0.34 -8.30 7.99
N PHE A 25 0.13 -7.08 7.54
CA PHE A 25 1.13 -6.28 6.85
C PHE A 25 2.03 -5.59 7.87
N LEU A 26 3.34 -5.77 7.74
CA LEU A 26 4.35 -5.18 8.61
C LEU A 26 5.13 -4.11 7.84
N GLY A 27 5.30 -2.91 8.42
CA GLY A 27 6.05 -1.83 7.79
C GLY A 27 6.40 -0.70 8.76
N GLU A 28 7.59 -0.12 8.62
CA GLU A 28 8.15 0.85 9.57
C GLU A 28 7.36 2.17 9.63
N ASN A 29 6.94 2.71 8.48
CA ASN A 29 6.08 3.88 8.38
C ASN A 29 4.61 3.45 8.38
N ILE A 30 4.01 3.45 9.56
CA ILE A 30 2.65 2.95 9.76
C ILE A 30 1.58 3.74 9.01
N GLU A 31 1.70 5.05 8.92
CA GLU A 31 0.74 5.90 8.21
C GLU A 31 0.72 5.58 6.72
N LEU A 32 1.90 5.44 6.12
CA LEU A 32 2.03 5.02 4.72
C LEU A 32 1.54 3.59 4.50
N LEU A 33 1.74 2.71 5.48
CA LEU A 33 1.26 1.33 5.42
C LEU A 33 -0.26 1.32 5.35
N ASN A 34 -0.90 2.00 6.29
CA ASN A 34 -2.34 2.06 6.42
C ASN A 34 -2.96 2.61 5.15
N LYS A 35 -2.41 3.72 4.62
CA LYS A 35 -2.84 4.28 3.35
C LYS A 35 -2.66 3.31 2.18
N THR A 36 -1.50 2.67 2.06
CA THR A 36 -1.21 1.71 0.98
C THR A 36 -2.23 0.57 0.97
N ILE A 37 -2.51 -0.01 2.14
CA ILE A 37 -3.44 -1.15 2.26
C ILE A 37 -4.88 -0.68 2.04
N TYR A 38 -5.24 0.50 2.53
CA TYR A 38 -6.55 1.10 2.26
C TYR A 38 -6.79 1.30 0.75
N ASP A 39 -5.85 1.96 0.06
CA ASP A 39 -5.95 2.22 -1.38
C ASP A 39 -6.04 0.90 -2.17
N PHE A 40 -5.25 -0.11 -1.78
CA PHE A 40 -5.32 -1.45 -2.37
C PHE A 40 -6.70 -2.12 -2.19
N ILE A 41 -7.30 -2.01 -1.00
CA ILE A 41 -8.66 -2.52 -0.76
C ILE A 41 -9.67 -1.80 -1.67
N ILE A 42 -9.59 -0.48 -1.76
CA ILE A 42 -10.49 0.33 -2.59
C ILE A 42 -10.36 -0.05 -4.07
N ASP A 43 -9.14 -0.26 -4.56
CA ASP A 43 -8.90 -0.72 -5.93
C ASP A 43 -9.58 -2.06 -6.22
N ILE A 44 -9.51 -3.02 -5.29
CA ILE A 44 -10.20 -4.31 -5.42
C ILE A 44 -11.72 -4.12 -5.44
N LEU A 45 -12.27 -3.35 -4.50
CA LEU A 45 -13.71 -3.12 -4.43
C LEU A 45 -14.24 -2.47 -5.72
N ASN A 46 -13.51 -1.49 -6.27
CA ASN A 46 -13.87 -0.83 -7.52
C ASN A 46 -13.81 -1.79 -8.72
N LYS A 47 -12.75 -2.59 -8.84
CA LYS A 47 -12.59 -3.58 -9.93
C LYS A 47 -13.71 -4.63 -9.92
N GLU A 48 -14.09 -5.10 -8.74
CA GLU A 48 -15.14 -6.10 -8.54
C GLU A 48 -16.56 -5.50 -8.48
N GLN A 49 -16.69 -4.17 -8.64
CA GLN A 49 -17.96 -3.43 -8.56
C GLN A 49 -18.71 -3.66 -7.24
N ILE A 50 -17.97 -3.77 -6.13
CA ILE A 50 -18.50 -3.96 -4.78
C ILE A 50 -18.58 -2.60 -4.08
N ASP A 51 -19.70 -2.35 -3.41
CA ASP A 51 -19.92 -1.12 -2.66
C ASP A 51 -18.87 -0.95 -1.53
N LYS A 52 -18.38 0.29 -1.37
CA LYS A 52 -17.43 0.69 -0.33
C LYS A 52 -17.93 0.37 1.10
N ASN A 53 -19.23 0.27 1.32
CA ASN A 53 -19.83 -0.17 2.58
C ASN A 53 -19.44 -1.61 2.98
N SER A 54 -18.89 -2.39 2.03
CA SER A 54 -18.29 -3.70 2.29
C SER A 54 -16.89 -3.59 2.90
N LEU A 55 -16.37 -2.40 3.18
CA LEU A 55 -15.16 -2.17 3.95
C LEU A 55 -15.50 -1.72 5.38
N HIS A 56 -15.18 -2.59 6.35
CA HIS A 56 -15.21 -2.28 7.78
C HIS A 56 -13.82 -1.87 8.24
N LEU A 57 -13.64 -0.59 8.57
CA LEU A 57 -12.38 -0.06 9.09
C LEU A 57 -12.43 0.06 10.63
N LEU A 58 -11.43 -0.51 11.31
CA LEU A 58 -11.15 -0.28 12.71
C LEU A 58 -9.87 0.55 12.83
N LYS A 59 -10.05 1.84 13.13
CA LYS A 59 -8.98 2.79 13.44
C LYS A 59 -9.30 3.45 14.77
N VAL A 60 -8.30 3.53 15.65
CA VAL A 60 -8.43 4.21 16.95
C VAL A 60 -7.42 5.35 17.04
N ASP A 61 -7.90 6.53 17.45
CA ASP A 61 -7.02 7.67 17.76
C ASP A 61 -6.39 7.53 19.16
N ASP A 62 -6.99 6.69 20.01
CA ASP A 62 -6.53 6.35 21.35
C ASP A 62 -5.22 5.53 21.34
N LYS A 63 -4.54 5.48 22.49
CA LYS A 63 -3.29 4.70 22.64
C LYS A 63 -3.47 3.20 22.35
N ASN A 64 -4.66 2.64 22.61
CA ASN A 64 -4.89 1.19 22.56
C ASN A 64 -6.23 0.82 21.92
N ILE A 65 -6.28 -0.32 21.22
CA ILE A 65 -7.53 -0.95 20.77
C ILE A 65 -8.12 -1.74 21.94
N LYS A 66 -9.17 -1.20 22.56
CA LYS A 66 -9.90 -1.83 23.68
C LYS A 66 -10.82 -2.96 23.20
N ILE A 67 -11.10 -3.90 24.11
CA ILE A 67 -11.87 -5.10 23.79
C ILE A 67 -13.31 -4.79 23.40
N GLU A 68 -13.94 -3.77 24.00
CA GLU A 68 -15.32 -3.39 23.70
C GLU A 68 -15.46 -2.92 22.25
N ILE A 69 -14.56 -2.04 21.81
CA ILE A 69 -14.52 -1.52 20.44
C ILE A 69 -14.29 -2.67 19.45
N PHE A 70 -13.33 -3.55 19.74
CA PHE A 70 -13.05 -4.70 18.90
C PHE A 70 -14.25 -5.65 18.81
N LYS A 71 -14.96 -5.92 19.92
CA LYS A 71 -16.15 -6.77 19.92
C LYS A 71 -17.28 -6.19 19.08
N GLU A 72 -17.54 -4.89 19.17
CA GLU A 72 -18.54 -4.24 18.30
C GLU A 72 -18.14 -4.29 16.82
N PHE A 73 -16.84 -4.16 16.52
CA PHE A 73 -16.32 -4.27 15.18
C PHE A 73 -16.53 -5.67 14.57
N ILE A 74 -16.15 -6.74 15.29
CA ILE A 74 -16.28 -8.11 14.78
C ILE A 74 -17.73 -8.57 14.66
N LYS A 75 -18.70 -7.97 15.38
CA LYS A 75 -20.12 -8.32 15.21
C LYS A 75 -20.60 -8.17 13.77
N LYS A 76 -19.99 -7.26 13.01
CA LYS A 76 -20.32 -7.05 11.59
C LYS A 76 -19.92 -8.25 10.73
N SER A 77 -18.96 -9.08 11.17
CA SER A 77 -18.50 -10.25 10.40
C SER A 77 -19.54 -11.36 10.33
N PHE A 78 -20.50 -11.39 11.26
CA PHE A 78 -21.61 -12.33 11.24
C PHE A 78 -22.66 -12.01 10.17
N ILE A 79 -22.64 -10.79 9.63
CA ILE A 79 -23.56 -10.37 8.56
C ILE A 79 -22.90 -10.72 7.23
N LYS A 80 -23.56 -11.54 6.42
CA LYS A 80 -23.06 -11.88 5.07
C LYS A 80 -23.04 -10.64 4.17
N PRO A 81 -21.99 -10.45 3.36
CA PRO A 81 -21.94 -9.34 2.41
C PRO A 81 -23.02 -9.51 1.34
N SER A 82 -23.58 -8.40 0.85
CA SER A 82 -24.62 -8.42 -0.19
C SER A 82 -24.11 -8.87 -1.57
N PHE A 83 -22.79 -8.85 -1.78
CA PHE A 83 -22.12 -9.20 -3.04
C PHE A 83 -21.21 -10.42 -2.86
N LYS A 84 -19.90 -10.26 -3.09
CA LYS A 84 -18.93 -11.37 -3.12
C LYS A 84 -18.17 -11.53 -1.82
N PHE A 85 -17.69 -10.44 -1.25
CA PHE A 85 -16.88 -10.42 -0.04
C PHE A 85 -16.93 -9.05 0.62
N GLN A 86 -16.51 -9.00 1.88
CA GLN A 86 -16.29 -7.77 2.63
C GLN A 86 -14.92 -7.79 3.29
N PHE A 87 -14.34 -6.62 3.45
CA PHE A 87 -13.06 -6.41 4.09
C PHE A 87 -13.23 -6.00 5.55
N PHE A 88 -12.44 -6.60 6.41
CA PHE A 88 -12.20 -6.16 7.78
C PHE A 88 -10.76 -5.65 7.84
N PHE A 89 -10.59 -4.34 7.94
CA PHE A 89 -9.29 -3.71 8.00
C PHE A 89 -9.04 -3.13 9.40
N ILE A 90 -8.03 -3.63 10.10
CA ILE A 90 -7.63 -3.18 11.44
C ILE A 90 -6.28 -2.47 11.36
N GLU A 91 -6.27 -1.17 11.65
CA GLU A 91 -5.05 -0.39 11.70
C GLU A 91 -4.29 -0.59 13.02
N ASP A 92 -2.96 -0.58 12.95
CA ASP A 92 -2.04 -0.51 14.10
C ASP A 92 -2.27 -1.60 15.15
N PHE A 93 -2.43 -2.85 14.72
CA PHE A 93 -2.88 -3.94 15.57
C PHE A 93 -1.97 -4.23 16.77
N PHE A 94 -0.69 -3.83 16.74
CA PHE A 94 0.20 -3.88 17.90
C PHE A 94 -0.29 -3.06 19.11
N LYS A 95 -1.20 -2.10 18.89
CA LYS A 95 -1.86 -1.29 19.94
C LYS A 95 -3.00 -2.04 20.62
N ALA A 96 -3.36 -3.24 20.18
CA ALA A 96 -4.37 -4.03 20.87
C ALA A 96 -3.94 -4.38 22.29
N THR A 97 -4.89 -4.30 23.23
CA THR A 97 -4.63 -4.78 24.59
C THR A 97 -4.53 -6.31 24.61
N LEU A 98 -3.94 -6.89 25.65
CA LEU A 98 -3.89 -8.35 25.83
C LEU A 98 -5.29 -9.00 25.78
N GLN A 99 -6.29 -8.32 26.35
CA GLN A 99 -7.68 -8.77 26.31
C GLN A 99 -8.23 -8.78 24.88
N THR A 100 -7.91 -7.76 24.09
CA THR A 100 -8.26 -7.67 22.67
C THR A 100 -7.56 -8.74 21.84
N PHE A 101 -6.26 -9.00 22.08
CA PHE A 101 -5.54 -10.09 21.43
C PHE A 101 -6.23 -11.44 21.67
N ASN A 102 -6.57 -11.76 22.92
CA ASN A 102 -7.27 -12.99 23.26
C ASN A 102 -8.67 -13.07 22.62
N ALA A 103 -9.40 -11.95 22.60
CA ALA A 103 -10.70 -11.88 21.94
C ALA A 103 -10.63 -12.03 20.40
N SER A 104 -9.49 -11.66 19.80
CA SER A 104 -9.28 -11.75 18.35
C SER A 104 -9.02 -13.16 17.85
N LEU A 105 -8.55 -14.08 18.72
CA LEU A 105 -8.10 -15.42 18.33
C LEU A 105 -9.14 -16.17 17.48
N LYS A 106 -10.39 -16.23 17.96
CA LYS A 106 -11.47 -16.93 17.24
C LYS A 106 -11.77 -16.28 15.89
N PHE A 107 -11.81 -14.95 15.84
CA PHE A 107 -12.08 -14.22 14.60
C PHE A 107 -10.96 -14.38 13.56
N LEU A 108 -9.70 -14.44 14.01
CA LEU A 108 -8.56 -14.63 13.10
C LEU A 108 -8.42 -16.09 12.63
N GLU A 109 -8.89 -17.05 13.41
CA GLU A 109 -8.92 -18.46 13.01
C GLU A 109 -10.03 -18.75 12.00
N GLU A 110 -11.23 -18.20 12.27
CA GLU A 110 -12.42 -18.42 11.46
C GLU A 110 -13.14 -17.09 11.24
N PRO A 111 -12.66 -16.24 10.31
CA PRO A 111 -13.26 -14.92 10.08
C PRO A 111 -14.66 -14.99 9.47
N GLY A 112 -15.05 -16.14 8.92
CA GLY A 112 -16.31 -16.37 8.21
C GLY A 112 -16.09 -16.46 6.69
N GLU A 113 -17.00 -17.16 6.01
CA GLU A 113 -17.00 -17.23 4.55
C GLU A 113 -17.16 -15.81 3.99
N GLN A 114 -16.34 -15.45 3.00
CA GLN A 114 -16.36 -14.15 2.32
C GLN A 114 -15.85 -12.94 3.14
N ASN A 115 -15.29 -13.17 4.34
CA ASN A 115 -14.66 -12.12 5.14
C ASN A 115 -13.15 -12.12 4.91
N ILE A 116 -12.62 -11.05 4.32
CA ILE A 116 -11.19 -10.86 4.09
C ILE A 116 -10.64 -9.96 5.18
N VAL A 117 -9.70 -10.48 5.98
CA VAL A 117 -9.16 -9.75 7.13
C VAL A 117 -7.74 -9.28 6.86
N PHE A 118 -7.56 -7.96 6.85
CA PHE A 118 -6.26 -7.32 6.77
C PHE A 118 -5.98 -6.56 8.06
N LEU A 119 -4.73 -6.66 8.53
CA LEU A 119 -4.23 -5.95 9.68
C LEU A 119 -2.93 -5.25 9.29
N THR A 120 -2.67 -4.09 9.88
CA THR A 120 -1.36 -3.43 9.76
C THR A 120 -0.69 -3.33 11.10
N SER A 121 0.64 -3.33 11.09
CA SER A 121 1.43 -3.08 12.27
C SER A 121 2.80 -2.52 11.91
N SER A 122 3.39 -1.71 12.80
CA SER A 122 4.79 -1.29 12.72
C SER A 122 5.74 -2.25 13.44
N SER A 123 5.20 -3.12 14.30
CA SER A 123 5.97 -4.11 15.06
C SER A 123 5.13 -5.34 15.40
N ILE A 124 5.77 -6.50 15.50
CA ILE A 124 5.15 -7.72 16.00
C ILE A 124 5.47 -7.99 17.48
N SER A 125 6.38 -7.22 18.09
CA SER A 125 6.95 -7.53 19.42
C SER A 125 5.92 -7.59 20.55
N SER A 126 4.84 -6.80 20.45
CA SER A 126 3.75 -6.80 21.44
C SER A 126 2.62 -7.78 21.11
N ILE A 127 2.64 -8.39 19.92
CA ILE A 127 1.60 -9.30 19.46
C ILE A 127 1.95 -10.72 19.93
N PRO A 128 1.07 -11.39 20.72
CA PRO A 128 1.33 -12.74 21.19
C PRO A 128 1.51 -13.75 20.05
N GLU A 129 2.37 -14.75 20.24
CA GLU A 129 2.61 -15.82 19.26
C GLU A 129 1.33 -16.61 18.92
N THR A 130 0.43 -16.77 19.89
CA THR A 130 -0.90 -17.39 19.68
C THR A 130 -1.75 -16.63 18.67
N VAL A 131 -1.56 -15.31 18.56
CA VAL A 131 -2.20 -14.48 17.54
C VAL A 131 -1.43 -14.57 16.22
N LEU A 132 -0.10 -14.40 16.25
CA LEU A 132 0.75 -14.41 15.05
C LEU A 132 0.64 -15.72 14.25
N SER A 133 0.53 -16.86 14.93
CA SER A 133 0.36 -18.19 14.31
C SER A 133 -0.91 -18.34 13.45
N ARG A 134 -1.92 -17.47 13.63
CA ARG A 134 -3.14 -17.44 12.81
C ARG A 134 -3.04 -16.47 11.63
N LEU A 135 -1.98 -15.67 11.58
CA LEU A 135 -1.80 -14.61 10.59
C LEU A 135 -0.76 -15.03 9.55
N LYS A 136 -1.01 -14.69 8.29
CA LYS A 136 0.05 -14.62 7.29
C LYS A 136 0.75 -13.27 7.44
N ILE A 137 2.04 -13.29 7.77
CA ILE A 137 2.83 -12.07 7.87
C ILE A 137 3.36 -11.69 6.48
N VAL A 138 3.16 -10.44 6.10
CA VAL A 138 3.68 -9.85 4.86
C VAL A 138 4.46 -8.59 5.20
N GLU A 139 5.78 -8.66 5.06
CA GLU A 139 6.63 -7.47 5.19
C GLU A 139 6.51 -6.59 3.95
N ILE A 140 6.00 -5.38 4.16
CA ILE A 140 6.02 -4.32 3.16
C ILE A 140 7.28 -3.51 3.41
N LYS A 141 8.30 -3.78 2.59
CA LYS A 141 9.43 -2.86 2.46
C LYS A 141 8.92 -1.57 1.85
N GLN A 142 8.57 -0.64 2.73
CA GLN A 142 8.31 0.73 2.35
C GLN A 142 9.68 1.34 2.05
N THR A 143 10.18 1.11 0.83
CA THR A 143 11.05 2.12 0.23
C THR A 143 10.25 3.40 0.36
N LEU A 144 10.74 4.35 1.17
CA LEU A 144 10.13 5.64 1.46
C LEU A 144 9.32 6.06 0.23
N VAL A 145 8.00 5.85 0.27
CA VAL A 145 7.14 6.46 -0.74
C VAL A 145 7.14 7.90 -0.27
N LYS A 146 8.17 8.62 -0.70
CA LYS A 146 8.22 10.06 -0.58
C LYS A 146 6.91 10.55 -1.18
N VAL A 147 6.18 11.32 -0.37
CA VAL A 147 4.91 11.95 -0.72
C VAL A 147 5.02 12.46 -2.16
N LYS A 148 3.97 12.27 -2.97
CA LYS A 148 3.96 12.83 -4.33
C LYS A 148 4.31 14.31 -4.21
N ASN A 149 5.29 14.74 -4.98
CA ASN A 149 5.58 16.15 -5.09
C ASN A 149 4.58 16.73 -6.09
N ASP A 150 3.63 17.55 -5.63
CA ASP A 150 2.55 18.05 -6.48
C ASP A 150 3.08 18.82 -7.70
N PHE A 151 4.18 19.56 -7.54
CA PHE A 151 4.84 20.23 -8.66
C PHE A 151 5.32 19.24 -9.73
N TYR A 152 6.02 18.16 -9.34
CA TYR A 152 6.43 17.14 -10.30
C TYR A 152 5.23 16.38 -10.89
N PHE A 153 4.19 16.14 -10.09
CA PHE A 153 3.00 15.44 -10.54
C PHE A 153 2.30 16.23 -11.66
N ASP A 154 2.16 17.55 -11.49
CA ASP A 154 1.56 18.43 -12.48
C ASP A 154 2.40 18.50 -13.76
N LEU A 155 3.73 18.57 -13.64
CA LEU A 155 4.62 18.52 -14.81
C LEU A 155 4.47 17.20 -15.58
N ILE A 156 4.42 16.07 -14.87
CA ILE A 156 4.26 14.74 -15.47
C ILE A 156 2.88 14.61 -16.13
N ASP A 157 1.80 15.00 -15.45
CA ASP A 157 0.45 14.88 -15.97
C ASP A 157 0.25 15.75 -17.23
N ASN A 158 0.73 16.99 -17.20
CA ASN A 158 0.68 17.88 -18.35
C ASN A 158 1.53 17.36 -19.52
N TYR A 159 2.72 16.81 -19.26
CA TYR A 159 3.54 16.20 -20.31
C TYR A 159 2.84 15.00 -20.95
N ILE A 160 2.36 14.05 -20.16
CA ILE A 160 1.80 12.80 -20.67
C ILE A 160 0.45 13.04 -21.38
N ARG A 161 -0.45 13.80 -20.75
CA ARG A 161 -1.82 13.99 -21.25
C ARG A 161 -1.95 15.12 -22.28
N LYS A 162 -1.21 16.22 -22.08
CA LYS A 162 -1.34 17.44 -22.90
C LYS A 162 -0.15 17.68 -23.84
N LYS A 163 0.88 16.82 -23.80
CA LYS A 163 2.14 16.99 -24.56
C LYS A 163 2.83 18.32 -24.30
N ASP A 164 2.68 18.85 -23.08
CA ASP A 164 3.36 20.06 -22.62
C ASP A 164 4.86 19.81 -22.44
N THR A 165 5.72 20.66 -23.01
CA THR A 165 7.18 20.55 -22.93
C THR A 165 7.80 21.06 -21.62
N ASN A 166 7.02 21.62 -20.69
CA ASN A 166 7.51 22.19 -19.43
C ASN A 166 8.33 21.20 -18.60
N LEU A 167 7.96 19.91 -18.59
CA LEU A 167 8.74 18.86 -17.94
C LEU A 167 10.16 18.74 -18.53
N ILE A 168 10.27 18.76 -19.86
CA ILE A 168 11.55 18.70 -20.56
C ILE A 168 12.35 19.97 -20.22
N ASN A 169 11.74 21.14 -20.36
CA ASN A 169 12.42 22.41 -20.07
C ASN A 169 12.97 22.46 -18.63
N TYR A 170 12.21 21.95 -17.66
CA TYR A 170 12.66 21.88 -16.27
C TYR A 170 13.99 21.11 -16.12
N PHE A 171 14.13 19.97 -16.77
CA PHE A 171 15.35 19.16 -16.67
C PHE A 171 16.49 19.60 -17.59
N PHE A 172 16.20 20.32 -18.67
CA PHE A 172 17.18 20.72 -19.69
C PHE A 172 17.63 22.19 -19.61
N THR A 173 17.05 22.98 -18.71
CA THR A 173 17.57 24.32 -18.38
C THR A 173 18.86 24.22 -17.57
N ASN A 174 19.68 25.28 -17.55
CA ASN A 174 20.95 25.37 -16.81
C ASN A 174 20.79 25.38 -15.27
N GLN A 175 19.66 24.90 -14.75
CA GLN A 175 19.40 24.79 -13.33
C GLN A 175 20.21 23.63 -12.74
N LYS A 176 21.00 23.90 -11.71
CA LYS A 176 21.64 22.85 -10.91
C LYS A 176 20.59 22.27 -9.98
N LEU A 177 20.18 21.03 -10.24
CA LEU A 177 19.33 20.24 -9.34
C LEU A 177 20.19 19.43 -8.38
N GLU A 178 19.73 19.33 -7.14
CA GLU A 178 20.30 18.49 -6.11
C GLU A 178 19.83 17.03 -6.25
N ILE A 179 20.61 16.08 -5.71
CA ILE A 179 20.30 14.63 -5.81
C ILE A 179 18.88 14.31 -5.31
N HIS A 180 18.44 14.97 -4.23
CA HIS A 180 17.12 14.74 -3.66
C HIS A 180 15.98 15.14 -4.62
N GLU A 181 16.16 16.20 -5.42
CA GLU A 181 15.17 16.65 -6.40
C GLU A 181 14.93 15.61 -7.50
N TYR A 182 16.01 14.97 -7.97
CA TYR A 182 15.92 13.86 -8.91
C TYR A 182 15.16 12.66 -8.33
N ILE A 183 15.46 12.30 -7.08
CA ILE A 183 14.78 11.20 -6.39
C ILE A 183 13.30 11.52 -6.20
N ASP A 184 12.95 12.77 -5.88
CA ASP A 184 11.57 13.19 -5.68
C ASP A 184 10.77 13.16 -6.98
N PHE A 185 11.38 13.56 -8.11
CA PHE A 185 10.79 13.38 -9.43
C PHE A 185 10.54 11.90 -9.75
N LEU A 186 11.54 11.03 -9.57
CA LEU A 186 11.41 9.60 -9.87
C LEU A 186 10.35 8.91 -9.02
N ASN A 187 10.27 9.24 -7.73
CA ASN A 187 9.20 8.74 -6.86
C ASN A 187 7.83 9.24 -7.32
N THR A 188 7.73 10.50 -7.73
CA THR A 188 6.47 11.06 -8.24
C THR A 188 6.05 10.40 -9.57
N LEU A 189 7.01 10.13 -10.46
CA LEU A 189 6.79 9.37 -11.69
C LEU A 189 6.33 7.95 -11.41
N LYS A 190 6.97 7.26 -10.45
CA LYS A 190 6.56 5.92 -10.01
C LYS A 190 5.10 5.92 -9.54
N ILE A 191 4.72 6.91 -8.72
CA ILE A 191 3.34 7.09 -8.25
C ILE A 191 2.40 7.29 -9.44
N TYR A 192 2.74 8.20 -10.37
CA TYR A 192 1.93 8.47 -11.55
C TYR A 192 1.70 7.23 -12.41
N LEU A 193 2.76 6.47 -12.71
CA LEU A 193 2.69 5.24 -13.51
C LEU A 193 1.83 4.17 -12.82
N THR A 194 1.97 4.01 -11.51
CA THR A 194 1.20 3.05 -10.72
C THR A 194 -0.29 3.41 -10.71
N SER A 195 -0.62 4.69 -10.46
CA SER A 195 -2.01 5.16 -10.39
C SER A 195 -2.75 5.12 -11.73
N ASN A 196 -2.03 5.15 -12.87
CA ASN A 196 -2.63 5.11 -14.20
C ASN A 196 -2.45 3.74 -14.91
N TYR A 197 -1.94 2.71 -14.22
CA TYR A 197 -1.67 1.36 -14.77
C TYR A 197 -0.78 1.38 -16.04
N LEU A 198 0.23 2.24 -16.09
CA LEU A 198 1.09 2.44 -17.26
C LEU A 198 2.40 1.65 -17.16
N ASN A 199 2.76 0.99 -18.27
CA ASN A 199 4.10 0.46 -18.61
C ASN A 199 4.91 -0.16 -17.44
N LEU A 200 4.68 -1.46 -17.18
CA LEU A 200 5.39 -2.23 -16.14
C LEU A 200 6.91 -2.24 -16.31
N GLU A 201 7.40 -2.17 -17.54
CA GLU A 201 8.82 -2.19 -17.84
C GLU A 201 9.48 -0.86 -17.40
N LEU A 202 8.83 0.26 -17.69
CA LEU A 202 9.25 1.58 -17.22
C LEU A 202 9.22 1.70 -15.69
N LEU A 203 8.19 1.16 -15.04
CA LEU A 203 8.10 1.14 -13.58
C LEU A 203 9.29 0.42 -12.94
N SER A 204 9.67 -0.74 -13.48
CA SER A 204 10.83 -1.50 -13.01
C SER A 204 12.16 -0.75 -13.21
N LEU A 205 12.26 0.01 -14.31
CA LEU A 205 13.41 0.85 -14.61
C LEU A 205 13.51 2.05 -13.65
N VAL A 206 12.39 2.69 -13.31
CA VAL A 206 12.34 3.79 -12.34
C VAL A 206 12.78 3.30 -10.96
N ASP A 207 12.32 2.13 -10.52
CA ASP A 207 12.72 1.53 -9.24
C ASP A 207 14.21 1.23 -9.15
N ASN A 208 14.78 0.65 -10.21
CA ASN A 208 16.23 0.39 -10.26
C ASN A 208 17.03 1.70 -10.26
N SER A 209 16.50 2.73 -10.92
CA SER A 209 17.15 4.03 -11.05
C SER A 209 17.28 4.75 -9.70
N ILE A 210 16.22 4.76 -8.90
CA ILE A 210 16.24 5.35 -7.55
C ILE A 210 17.33 4.68 -6.70
N ASN A 211 17.36 3.34 -6.68
CA ASN A 211 18.36 2.58 -5.94
C ASN A 211 19.80 2.87 -6.37
N LEU A 212 20.05 3.07 -7.68
CA LEU A 212 21.38 3.39 -8.18
C LEU A 212 21.84 4.78 -7.75
N ILE A 213 20.94 5.77 -7.77
CA ILE A 213 21.21 7.15 -7.33
C ILE A 213 21.51 7.19 -5.83
N GLU A 214 20.68 6.54 -5.01
CA GLU A 214 20.87 6.51 -3.55
C GLU A 214 22.20 5.86 -3.13
N LYS A 215 22.68 4.88 -3.91
CA LYS A 215 23.98 4.24 -3.72
C LYS A 215 25.14 5.03 -4.31
N ASN A 216 24.90 6.23 -4.86
CA ASN A 216 25.88 7.09 -5.55
C ASN A 216 26.64 6.39 -6.69
N ASN A 217 26.02 5.38 -7.33
CA ASN A 217 26.68 4.59 -8.37
C ASN A 217 26.60 5.22 -9.76
N VAL A 218 25.86 6.33 -9.91
CA VAL A 218 25.48 6.91 -11.20
C VAL A 218 25.18 8.41 -11.06
N LEU A 219 25.37 9.14 -12.15
CA LEU A 219 24.93 10.54 -12.27
C LEU A 219 23.41 10.60 -12.46
N PRO A 220 22.65 11.28 -11.57
CA PRO A 220 21.18 11.35 -11.65
C PRO A 220 20.66 11.89 -12.98
N LYS A 221 21.33 12.90 -13.54
CA LYS A 221 20.96 13.53 -14.80
C LYS A 221 20.89 12.53 -15.97
N ASN A 222 21.89 11.65 -16.09
CA ASN A 222 21.95 10.63 -17.14
C ASN A 222 20.78 9.63 -17.05
N ILE A 223 20.27 9.38 -15.84
CA ILE A 223 19.11 8.52 -15.64
C ILE A 223 17.86 9.24 -16.10
N ILE A 224 17.65 10.49 -15.67
CA ILE A 224 16.46 11.25 -16.06
C ILE A 224 16.37 11.36 -17.58
N ASP A 225 17.47 11.67 -18.26
CA ASP A 225 17.46 11.80 -19.72
C ASP A 225 17.02 10.50 -20.40
N LYS A 226 17.43 9.33 -19.90
CA LYS A 226 16.98 8.02 -20.39
C LYS A 226 15.51 7.76 -20.10
N ILE A 227 15.01 8.20 -18.94
CA ILE A 227 13.63 8.01 -18.53
C ILE A 227 12.70 8.90 -19.35
N LEU A 228 13.04 10.18 -19.53
CA LEU A 228 12.26 11.14 -20.32
C LEU A 228 12.03 10.70 -21.77
N ILE A 229 12.95 9.92 -22.35
CA ILE A 229 12.80 9.34 -23.70
C ILE A 229 11.75 8.21 -23.73
N LYS A 230 11.47 7.59 -22.58
CA LYS A 230 10.62 6.39 -22.46
C LYS A 230 9.20 6.68 -21.93
N ILE A 231 8.92 7.89 -21.43
CA ILE A 231 7.60 8.36 -20.96
C ILE A 231 6.85 9.04 -22.10
#